data_AF-A0A0S2TGY0-F1
#
_entry.id   AF-A0A0S2TGY0-F1
#
_cell.length_a   1.000
_cell.length_b   1.000
_cell.length_c   1.000
_cell.angle_alpha   90.00
_cell.angle_beta   90.00
_cell.angle_gamma   90.00
#
_symmetry.space_group_name_H-M   'P 1'
#
loop_
_entity.id
_entity.type
_entity.pdbx_description
1 polymer ?
#
loop_
_entity_poly.entity_id
_entity_poly.type
_entity_poly.pdbx_seq_one_letter_code
_entity_poly.pdbx_strand_id
1 'polypeptide(L)'
;MANKVLVKESGIHGLGLFAKQKIRKGEVIGAIKPKRAKRNGPHVLWVSDTEGHKVEGPLRYINHSPAPNACYCDDLTVIALKDIQPGDEITHNYGTDWHQE
;
A
#
# COMPACT_ATOMS: atom_id res chain seq x y z
N MET A 1 -1.39 19.44 0.62
CA MET A 1 -0.90 18.37 1.52
C MET A 1 0.52 18.03 1.10
N ALA A 2 1.49 18.14 2.01
CA ALA A 2 2.88 17.79 1.69
C ALA A 2 2.94 16.29 1.37
N ASN A 3 3.48 15.94 0.20
CA ASN A 3 3.66 14.55 -0.17
C ASN A 3 4.68 13.90 0.79
N LYS A 4 4.18 13.15 1.79
CA LYS A 4 4.99 12.47 2.82
C LYS A 4 5.64 11.19 2.32
N VAL A 5 5.52 10.84 1.04
CA VAL A 5 6.03 9.58 0.50
C VAL A 5 6.94 9.79 -0.72
N LEU A 6 7.94 8.92 -0.88
CA LEU A 6 8.75 8.76 -2.10
C LEU A 6 8.67 7.33 -2.60
N VAL A 7 8.90 7.15 -3.89
CA VAL A 7 9.21 5.83 -4.48
C VAL A 7 10.72 5.77 -4.70
N LYS A 8 11.35 4.67 -4.27
CA LYS A 8 12.77 4.37 -4.53
C LYS A 8 12.96 2.85 -4.60
N GLU A 9 14.17 2.42 -4.92
CA GLU A 9 14.54 1.00 -4.87
C GLU A 9 14.26 0.40 -3.50
N SER A 10 13.64 -0.79 -3.52
CA SER A 10 13.27 -1.54 -2.33
C SER A 10 14.26 -2.67 -2.08
N GLY A 11 14.56 -2.92 -0.80
CA GLY A 11 15.29 -4.12 -0.40
C GLY A 11 14.42 -5.38 -0.39
N ILE A 12 13.10 -5.24 -0.56
CA ILE A 12 12.14 -6.34 -0.61
C ILE A 12 11.97 -6.80 -2.06
N HIS A 13 11.48 -5.91 -2.94
CA HIS A 13 11.25 -6.24 -4.34
C HIS A 13 11.11 -4.96 -5.19
N GLY A 14 11.88 -4.87 -6.28
CA GLY A 14 11.78 -3.79 -7.28
C GLY A 14 11.78 -2.39 -6.66
N LEU A 15 10.67 -1.68 -6.80
CA LEU A 15 10.45 -0.36 -6.21
C LEU A 15 9.52 -0.45 -5.01
N GLY A 16 9.79 0.33 -3.98
CA GLY A 16 8.99 0.44 -2.78
C GLY A 16 8.49 1.86 -2.53
N LEU A 17 7.41 1.99 -1.78
CA LEU A 17 6.93 3.26 -1.24
C LEU A 17 7.55 3.49 0.14
N PHE A 18 8.16 4.65 0.35
CA PHE A 18 8.86 5.00 1.59
C PHE A 18 8.34 6.29 2.19
N ALA A 19 8.41 6.41 3.51
CA ALA A 19 8.12 7.65 4.21
C ALA A 19 9.24 8.69 4.01
N LYS A 20 8.89 9.88 3.48
CA LYS A 20 9.76 11.07 3.46
C LYS A 20 9.78 11.80 4.80
N GLN A 21 8.70 11.67 5.56
CA GLN A 21 8.47 12.36 6.84
C GLN A 21 7.78 11.40 7.79
N LYS A 22 7.78 11.72 9.09
CA LYS A 22 7.05 10.92 10.07
C LYS A 22 5.55 10.85 9.71
N ILE A 23 5.03 9.63 9.68
CA ILE A 23 3.61 9.31 9.54
C ILE A 23 3.18 8.70 10.86
N ARG A 24 2.15 9.26 11.50
CA ARG A 24 1.68 8.78 12.81
C ARG A 24 0.79 7.55 12.64
N LYS A 25 0.74 6.69 13.66
CA LYS A 25 -0.28 5.64 13.74
C LYS A 25 -1.68 6.22 13.50
N GLY A 26 -2.46 5.58 12.63
CA GLY A 26 -3.81 5.98 12.23
C GLY A 26 -3.86 7.11 11.19
N GLU A 27 -2.73 7.67 10.77
CA GLU A 27 -2.70 8.70 9.73
C GLU A 27 -2.99 8.10 8.35
N VAL A 28 -3.79 8.81 7.54
CA VAL A 28 -4.05 8.47 6.15
C VAL A 28 -2.83 8.80 5.30
N ILE A 29 -2.25 7.78 4.69
CA ILE A 29 -1.10 7.87 3.77
C ILE A 29 -1.58 8.30 2.37
N GLY A 30 -2.73 7.80 1.94
CA GLY A 30 -3.35 8.12 0.66
C GLY A 30 -4.69 7.42 0.48
N ALA A 31 -5.31 7.63 -0.68
CA ALA A 31 -6.54 6.94 -1.07
C ALA A 31 -6.44 6.50 -2.53
N ILE A 32 -6.99 5.33 -2.83
CA ILE A 32 -7.11 4.82 -4.19
C ILE A 32 -8.31 5.52 -4.85
N LYS A 33 -8.14 5.94 -6.10
CA LYS A 33 -9.27 6.40 -6.90
C LYS A 33 -10.14 5.19 -7.29
N PRO A 34 -11.46 5.20 -7.08
CA PRO A 34 -12.32 4.08 -7.45
C PRO A 34 -12.17 3.73 -8.93
N LYS A 35 -11.51 2.62 -9.22
CA LYS A 35 -11.32 2.11 -10.59
C LYS A 35 -11.52 0.61 -10.64
N ARG A 36 -12.75 0.18 -10.88
CA ARG A 36 -13.17 -1.22 -10.77
C ARG A 36 -12.33 -2.13 -11.66
N ALA A 37 -11.82 -3.21 -11.08
CA ALA A 37 -11.19 -4.32 -11.75
C ALA A 37 -12.17 -5.51 -11.76
N LYS A 38 -12.23 -6.23 -12.89
CA LYS A 38 -13.09 -7.42 -13.06
C LYS A 38 -12.31 -8.73 -13.06
N ARG A 39 -10.98 -8.64 -13.07
CA ARG A 39 -10.04 -9.77 -13.14
C ARG A 39 -8.86 -9.45 -12.25
N ASN A 40 -8.26 -10.49 -11.67
CA ASN A 40 -7.03 -10.32 -10.92
C ASN A 40 -5.89 -9.91 -11.87
N GLY A 41 -4.89 -9.24 -11.33
CA GLY A 41 -3.73 -8.79 -12.09
C GLY A 41 -2.85 -7.83 -11.31
N PRO A 42 -1.76 -7.33 -11.94
CA PRO A 42 -0.83 -6.43 -11.29
C PRO A 42 -1.54 -5.19 -10.72
N HIS A 43 -1.25 -4.90 -9.46
CA HIS A 43 -1.78 -3.74 -8.73
C HIS A 43 -3.33 -3.71 -8.65
N VAL A 44 -3.97 -4.88 -8.60
CA VAL A 44 -5.39 -4.97 -8.25
C VAL A 44 -5.50 -5.27 -6.75
N LEU A 45 -6.17 -4.38 -6.02
CA LEU A 45 -6.57 -4.61 -4.64
C LEU A 45 -8.00 -5.15 -4.63
N TRP A 46 -8.22 -6.28 -3.99
CA TRP A 46 -9.55 -6.80 -3.68
C TRP A 46 -9.93 -6.37 -2.26
N VAL A 47 -11.01 -5.61 -2.13
CA VAL A 47 -11.59 -5.20 -0.82
C VAL A 47 -12.72 -6.12 -0.38
N SER A 48 -13.27 -6.91 -1.32
CA SER A 48 -14.16 -8.04 -1.04
C SER A 48 -14.04 -9.07 -2.18
N ASP A 49 -14.70 -10.22 -2.02
CA ASP A 49 -14.76 -11.28 -3.04
C ASP A 49 -15.32 -10.81 -4.39
N THR A 50 -16.04 -9.68 -4.42
CA THR A 50 -16.72 -9.16 -5.62
C THR A 50 -16.28 -7.74 -6.01
N GLU A 51 -15.38 -7.14 -5.24
CA GLU A 51 -14.98 -5.75 -5.42
C GLU A 51 -13.45 -5.63 -5.46
N GLY A 52 -12.94 -5.44 -6.67
CA GLY A 52 -11.54 -5.15 -6.94
C GLY A 52 -11.35 -3.76 -7.52
N HIS A 53 -10.24 -3.11 -7.18
CA HIS A 53 -9.85 -1.80 -7.71
C HIS A 53 -8.40 -1.80 -8.18
N LYS A 54 -8.14 -1.11 -9.29
CA LYS A 54 -6.76 -0.83 -9.73
C LYS A 54 -6.15 0.24 -8.83
N VAL A 55 -5.01 -0.10 -8.22
CA VAL A 55 -4.18 0.81 -7.46
C VAL A 55 -3.29 1.58 -8.43
N GLU A 56 -3.34 2.91 -8.37
CA GLU A 56 -2.57 3.80 -9.23
C GLU A 56 -1.67 4.73 -8.41
N GLY A 57 -0.78 5.44 -9.11
CA GLY A 57 0.13 6.38 -8.47
C GLY A 57 1.13 5.68 -7.53
N PRO A 58 1.63 6.40 -6.50
CA PRO A 58 2.65 5.88 -5.59
C PRO A 58 2.21 4.67 -4.76
N LEU A 59 0.91 4.55 -4.46
CA LEU A 59 0.38 3.48 -3.60
C LEU A 59 0.59 2.08 -4.21
N ARG A 60 0.68 1.98 -5.54
CA ARG A 60 0.93 0.70 -6.24
C ARG A 60 2.29 0.08 -5.91
N TYR A 61 3.20 0.84 -5.29
CA TYR A 61 4.54 0.41 -4.87
C TYR A 61 4.62 0.06 -3.38
N ILE A 62 3.49 -0.01 -2.67
CA ILE A 62 3.49 -0.54 -1.30
C ILE A 62 3.72 -2.05 -1.40
N ASN A 63 4.88 -2.50 -0.95
CA ASN A 63 5.30 -3.90 -1.01
C ASN A 63 4.64 -4.75 0.09
N HIS A 64 4.80 -6.06 -0.05
CA HIS A 64 4.34 -7.03 0.94
C HIS A 64 5.25 -7.10 2.16
N SER A 65 4.65 -7.21 3.35
CA SER A 65 5.32 -7.74 4.54
C SER A 65 4.33 -8.53 5.40
N PRO A 66 4.74 -9.66 6.02
CA PRO A 66 3.93 -10.38 7.01
C PRO A 66 3.77 -9.61 8.33
N ALA A 67 4.64 -8.62 8.60
CA ALA A 67 4.56 -7.72 9.75
C ALA A 67 4.43 -6.25 9.27
N PRO A 68 3.33 -5.92 8.55
CA PRO A 68 3.20 -4.66 7.83
C PRO A 68 3.11 -3.45 8.77
N ASN A 69 3.34 -2.27 8.21
CA ASN A 69 3.17 -0.99 8.91
C ASN A 69 2.02 -0.14 8.35
N ALA A 70 1.36 -0.57 7.27
CA ALA A 70 0.17 0.04 6.71
C ALA A 70 -0.87 -1.01 6.29
N CYS A 71 -2.12 -0.59 6.11
CA CYS A 71 -3.17 -1.39 5.51
C CYS A 71 -3.98 -0.58 4.50
N TYR A 72 -4.51 -1.28 3.50
CA TYR A 72 -5.63 -0.78 2.70
C TYR A 72 -6.93 -1.04 3.46
N CYS A 73 -7.81 -0.06 3.49
CA CYS A 73 -9.12 -0.13 4.14
C CYS A 73 -10.25 -0.28 3.10
N ASP A 74 -11.40 -0.74 3.55
CA ASP A 74 -12.59 -0.96 2.70
C ASP A 74 -13.09 0.32 2.02
N ASP A 75 -12.83 1.48 2.63
CA ASP A 75 -13.13 2.81 2.08
C ASP A 75 -12.09 3.32 1.07
N LEU A 76 -11.21 2.42 0.60
CA LEU A 76 -10.11 2.69 -0.35
C LEU A 76 -9.01 3.61 0.19
N THR A 77 -9.00 3.90 1.48
CA THR A 77 -7.89 4.61 2.12
C THR A 77 -6.74 3.66 2.45
N VAL A 78 -5.54 4.23 2.60
CA VAL A 78 -4.37 3.55 3.14
C VAL A 78 -4.00 4.24 4.43
N ILE A 79 -3.99 3.51 5.54
CA ILE A 79 -3.67 4.05 6.86
C ILE A 79 -2.42 3.41 7.44
N ALA A 80 -1.71 4.16 8.29
CA ALA A 80 -0.58 3.64 9.05
C ALA A 80 -1.05 2.83 10.27
N LEU A 81 -0.57 1.60 10.41
CA LEU A 81 -0.88 0.70 11.54
C LEU A 81 -0.05 1.02 12.80
N LYS A 82 1.10 1.68 12.61
CA LYS A 82 2.03 2.13 13.65
C LYS A 82 2.71 3.42 13.19
N ASP A 83 3.48 4.06 14.06
CA ASP A 83 4.34 5.17 13.65
C ASP A 83 5.36 4.67 12.61
N ILE A 84 5.49 5.42 11.50
CA ILE A 84 6.44 5.15 10.41
C ILE A 84 7.43 6.32 10.37
N GLN A 85 8.72 6.00 10.53
CA GLN A 85 9.77 7.01 10.56
C GLN A 85 10.20 7.41 9.15
N PRO A 86 10.78 8.61 8.96
CA PRO A 86 11.41 8.96 7.70
C PRO A 86 12.44 7.89 7.29
N GLY A 87 12.33 7.39 6.07
CA GLY A 87 13.19 6.35 5.52
C GLY A 87 12.65 4.93 5.61
N ASP A 88 11.62 4.68 6.42
CA ASP A 88 10.97 3.37 6.52
C ASP A 88 10.20 3.03 5.23
N GLU A 89 10.26 1.77 4.81
CA GLU A 89 9.43 1.26 3.73
C GLU A 89 8.00 1.01 4.24
N ILE A 90 7.03 1.52 3.50
CA ILE A 90 5.60 1.33 3.76
C ILE A 90 5.20 0.01 3.10
N THR A 91 4.69 -0.91 3.91
CA THR A 91 4.32 -2.27 3.50
C THR A 91 2.93 -2.62 3.99
N HIS A 92 2.24 -3.49 3.25
CA HIS A 92 0.96 -4.08 3.66
C HIS A 92 1.00 -5.60 3.58
N ASN A 93 0.11 -6.26 4.32
CA ASN A 93 -0.10 -7.69 4.14
C ASN A 93 -0.98 -7.90 2.90
N TYR A 94 -0.52 -8.73 1.97
CA TYR A 94 -1.21 -8.99 0.71
C TYR A 94 -2.34 -10.03 0.86
N GLY A 95 -2.42 -10.69 2.02
CA GLY A 95 -3.31 -11.83 2.28
C GLY A 95 -2.58 -13.16 2.16
N THR A 96 -3.20 -14.23 2.67
CA THR A 96 -2.62 -15.58 2.70
C THR A 96 -2.51 -16.23 1.33
N ASP A 97 -3.26 -15.74 0.34
CA ASP A 97 -3.34 -16.33 -0.99
C ASP A 97 -2.27 -15.79 -1.96
N TRP A 98 -1.37 -14.93 -1.46
CA TRP A 98 -0.25 -14.43 -2.25
C TRP A 98 0.92 -15.41 -2.24
N HIS A 99 1.06 -16.11 -3.35
CA HIS A 99 2.26 -16.86 -3.70
C HIS A 99 3.05 -16.02 -4.72
N GLN A 100 4.31 -15.70 -4.41
CA GLN A 100 5.26 -15.29 -5.46
C GLN A 100 5.49 -16.53 -6.33
N GLU A 101 5.13 -16.46 -7.61
CA GLU A 101 5.65 -17.38 -8.63
C GLU A 101 7.12 -17.08 -8.92
#